data_AF-A0A315H5Q3-F1
#
_entry.id   AF-A0A315H5Q3-F1
#
_cell.length_a   1.000
_cell.length_b   1.000
_cell.length_c   1.000
_cell.angle_alpha   90.00
_cell.angle_beta   90.00
_cell.angle_gamma   90.00
#
_symmetry.space_group_name_H-M   'P 1'
#
loop_
_entity.id
_entity.type
_entity.pdbx_description
1 polymer ?
#
loop_
_entity_poly.entity_id
_entity_poly.type
_entity_poly.pdbx_seq_one_letter_code
_entity_poly.pdbx_strand_id
1 'polypeptide(L)'
;MQSFSLNYENISRRLTETVIPDYGRRMDSTRLKQRGEEIKRKFSVLDSWPPVRLAEAELYREDVSQQDIRISRLSVPDFLTLLFDPYSRAQWDDFILKHADQAGNTSGPENDYRNMTGERSQPERPQYGEPAMPEAWRDVIAERQRQINTGRTPEHDDEYINGALALAAACYARQAGMWGTDCSVYYRDAVVPDIWPWARKYWKPSSPRRDLEKAGALILAEMERHDRAAARKNNEN
;
A
#
# COMPACT_ATOMS: atom_id res chain seq x y z
N MET A 1 30.20 7.13 7.85
CA MET A 1 28.73 7.20 8.04
C MET A 1 28.45 7.14 9.53
N GLN A 2 27.68 8.09 10.08
CA GLN A 2 27.21 7.97 11.46
C GLN A 2 26.27 6.76 11.55
N SER A 3 26.52 5.85 12.50
CA SER A 3 25.62 4.74 12.77
C SER A 3 24.28 5.30 13.26
N PHE A 4 23.18 4.93 12.61
CA PHE A 4 21.84 5.31 13.05
C PHE A 4 21.62 4.86 14.51
N SER A 5 21.14 5.76 15.36
CA SER A 5 20.93 5.51 16.78
C SER A 5 19.45 5.37 17.08
N LEU A 6 19.05 4.23 17.66
CA LEU A 6 17.71 3.98 18.18
C LEU A 6 17.43 4.72 19.49
N ASN A 7 18.17 5.77 19.85
CA ASN A 7 17.81 6.59 21.00
C ASN A 7 16.56 7.43 20.67
N TYR A 8 15.49 7.21 21.42
CA TYR A 8 14.21 7.88 21.23
C TYR A 8 14.33 9.41 21.23
N GLU A 9 15.19 9.96 22.10
CA GLU A 9 15.40 11.41 22.21
C GLU A 9 16.02 12.04 20.95
N ASN A 10 16.67 11.22 20.12
CA ASN A 10 17.26 11.67 18.85
C ASN A 10 16.26 11.59 17.67
N ILE A 11 15.07 11.03 17.89
CA ILE A 11 14.04 10.86 16.85
C ILE A 11 12.92 11.87 17.11
N SER A 12 12.58 12.67 16.10
CA SER A 12 11.52 13.67 16.29
C SER A 12 10.18 12.99 16.59
N ARG A 13 9.46 13.50 17.60
CA ARG A 13 8.12 13.00 17.98
C ARG A 13 7.16 12.92 16.80
N ARG A 14 7.18 13.92 15.92
CA ARG A 14 6.36 13.95 14.69
C ARG A 14 6.67 12.78 13.77
N LEU A 15 7.94 12.43 13.59
CA LEU A 15 8.35 11.28 12.78
C LEU A 15 7.90 9.98 13.43
N THR A 16 8.05 9.84 14.75
CA THR A 16 7.58 8.65 15.49
C THR A 16 6.08 8.44 15.33
N GLU A 17 5.27 9.49 15.50
CA GLU A 17 3.80 9.44 15.35
C GLU A 17 3.36 9.18 13.89
N THR A 18 4.18 9.57 12.91
CA THR A 18 3.91 9.34 11.48
C THR A 18 4.23 7.90 11.07
N VAL A 19 5.34 7.36 11.58
CA VAL A 19 5.93 6.10 11.10
C VAL A 19 5.44 4.89 11.92
N ILE A 20 5.05 5.09 13.18
CA ILE A 20 4.39 4.07 14.00
C ILE A 20 2.94 4.53 14.23
N PRO A 21 1.97 3.99 13.48
CA PRO A 21 0.56 4.31 13.67
C PRO A 21 0.05 3.85 15.03
N ASP A 22 -1.08 4.40 15.45
CA ASP A 22 -1.72 4.15 16.75
C ASP A 22 -2.47 2.80 16.77
N TYR A 23 -1.73 1.70 16.56
CA TYR A 23 -2.26 0.32 16.54
C TYR A 23 -2.81 -0.13 17.90
N GLY A 24 -2.41 0.54 18.98
CA GLY A 24 -2.84 0.28 20.35
C GLY A 24 -4.13 0.98 20.77
N ARG A 25 -4.71 1.89 19.96
CA ARG A 25 -5.81 2.79 20.37
C ARG A 25 -7.01 2.11 21.02
N ARG A 26 -7.32 0.85 20.66
CA ARG A 26 -8.46 0.08 21.18
C ARG A 26 -8.07 -0.98 22.22
N MET A 27 -6.79 -1.05 22.60
CA MET A 27 -6.28 -2.02 23.56
C MET A 27 -6.17 -1.40 24.96
N ASP A 28 -6.15 -2.27 25.97
CA ASP A 28 -5.91 -1.86 27.35
C ASP A 28 -4.51 -1.24 27.49
N SER A 29 -4.46 0.02 27.90
CA SER A 29 -3.22 0.77 28.12
C SER A 29 -2.27 0.10 29.12
N THR A 30 -2.83 -0.64 30.09
CA THR A 30 -2.04 -1.37 31.10
C THR A 30 -1.30 -2.53 30.45
N ARG A 31 -1.98 -3.26 29.56
CA ARG A 31 -1.42 -4.38 28.82
C ARG A 31 -0.35 -3.92 27.82
N LEU A 32 -0.59 -2.81 27.11
CA LEU A 32 0.40 -2.21 26.22
C LEU A 32 1.65 -1.77 26.97
N LYS A 33 1.48 -1.12 28.13
CA LYS A 33 2.61 -0.73 28.98
C LYS A 33 3.40 -1.94 29.45
N GLN A 34 2.73 -2.98 29.95
CA GLN A 34 3.39 -4.22 30.38
C GLN A 34 4.18 -4.86 29.23
N ARG A 35 3.57 -4.97 28.04
CA ARG A 35 4.24 -5.55 26.87
C ARG A 35 5.47 -4.75 26.45
N GLY A 36 5.37 -3.42 26.47
CA GLY A 36 6.51 -2.53 26.23
C GLY A 36 7.68 -2.78 27.18
N GLU A 37 7.41 -2.93 28.48
CA GLU A 37 8.46 -3.22 29.48
C GLU A 37 9.11 -4.60 29.28
N GLU A 38 8.38 -5.59 28.77
CA GLU A 38 8.96 -6.87 28.35
C GLU A 38 9.93 -6.70 27.18
N ILE A 39 9.57 -5.89 26.18
CA ILE A 39 10.43 -5.59 25.03
C ILE A 39 11.72 -4.89 25.48
N LYS A 40 11.62 -3.90 26.38
CA LYS A 40 12.80 -3.19 26.93
C LYS A 40 13.74 -4.13 27.67
N ARG A 41 13.19 -5.01 28.52
CA ARG A 41 14.00 -6.04 29.22
C ARG A 41 14.72 -6.99 28.26
N LYS A 42 14.13 -7.27 27.10
CA LYS A 42 14.74 -8.13 26.06
C LYS A 42 15.77 -7.38 25.22
N PHE A 43 15.57 -6.07 25.00
CA PHE A 43 16.39 -5.25 24.12
C PHE A 43 16.76 -3.91 24.79
N SER A 44 17.85 -3.91 25.55
CA SER A 44 18.33 -2.71 26.28
C SER A 44 18.63 -1.51 25.39
N VAL A 45 18.90 -1.72 24.09
CA VAL A 45 19.04 -0.64 23.10
C VAL A 45 17.80 0.26 23.00
N LEU A 46 16.64 -0.24 23.44
CA LEU A 46 15.35 0.47 23.40
C LEU A 46 14.98 1.13 24.74
N ASP A 47 15.91 1.24 25.71
CA ASP A 47 15.60 1.76 27.06
C ASP A 47 15.06 3.20 27.07
N SER A 48 15.45 4.01 26.09
CA SER A 48 14.95 5.37 25.90
C SER A 48 13.50 5.44 25.40
N TRP A 49 12.95 4.34 24.87
CA TRP A 49 11.62 4.36 24.26
C TRP A 49 10.49 4.28 25.30
N PRO A 50 9.37 4.99 25.05
CA PRO A 50 8.13 4.78 25.79
C PRO A 50 7.62 3.34 25.62
N PRO A 51 7.28 2.61 26.69
CA PRO A 51 6.83 1.22 26.62
C PRO A 51 5.64 1.01 25.67
N VAL A 52 4.65 1.91 25.74
CA VAL A 52 3.46 1.84 24.86
C VAL A 52 3.83 1.94 23.38
N ARG A 53 4.82 2.77 23.04
CA ARG A 53 5.29 2.93 21.65
C ARG A 53 6.00 1.68 21.14
N LEU A 54 6.73 0.97 21.98
CA LEU A 54 7.34 -0.30 21.62
C LEU A 54 6.30 -1.39 21.38
N ALA A 55 5.26 -1.44 22.21
CA ALA A 55 4.14 -2.37 22.01
C ALA A 55 3.38 -2.06 20.71
N GLU A 56 3.12 -0.78 20.42
CA GLU A 56 2.54 -0.36 19.14
C GLU A 56 3.43 -0.70 17.94
N ALA A 57 4.76 -0.52 18.06
CA ALA A 57 5.70 -0.89 17.01
C ALA A 57 5.71 -2.41 16.77
N GLU A 58 5.60 -3.22 17.83
CA GLU A 58 5.51 -4.68 17.71
C GLU A 58 4.20 -5.11 17.04
N LEU A 59 3.07 -4.49 17.39
CA LEU A 59 1.78 -4.72 16.73
C LEU A 59 1.81 -4.30 15.27
N TYR A 60 2.44 -3.17 14.97
CA TYR A 60 2.62 -2.69 13.61
C TYR A 60 3.47 -3.66 12.78
N ARG A 61 4.59 -4.14 13.35
CA ARG A 61 5.43 -5.16 12.72
C ARG A 61 4.62 -6.41 12.35
N GLU A 62 3.74 -6.85 13.25
CA GLU A 62 2.89 -8.01 13.03
C GLU A 62 1.89 -7.80 11.89
N ASP A 63 1.26 -6.62 11.83
CA ASP A 63 0.34 -6.22 10.75
C ASP A 63 1.05 -6.14 9.40
N VAL A 64 2.21 -5.49 9.32
CA VAL A 64 3.00 -5.39 8.08
C VAL A 64 3.53 -6.77 7.67
N SER A 65 3.78 -7.67 8.63
CA SER A 65 4.20 -9.03 8.31
C SER A 65 3.15 -9.86 7.55
N GLN A 66 1.88 -9.46 7.59
CA GLN A 66 0.82 -10.05 6.77
C GLN A 66 1.01 -9.75 5.27
N GLN A 67 1.71 -8.67 4.93
CA GLN A 67 1.99 -8.26 3.55
C GLN A 67 3.37 -8.74 3.08
N ASP A 68 4.34 -8.80 3.99
CA ASP A 68 5.67 -9.36 3.74
C ASP A 68 6.12 -10.20 4.94
N ILE A 69 6.05 -11.52 4.78
CA ILE A 69 6.37 -12.49 5.83
C ILE A 69 7.81 -12.35 6.35
N ARG A 70 8.73 -11.79 5.57
CA ARG A 70 10.12 -11.60 5.98
C ARG A 70 10.23 -10.60 7.15
N ILE A 71 9.26 -9.68 7.28
CA ILE A 71 9.19 -8.72 8.39
C ILE A 71 8.86 -9.40 9.73
N SER A 72 8.14 -10.54 9.72
CA SER A 72 7.87 -11.32 10.94
C SER A 72 9.16 -11.85 11.59
N ARG A 73 10.26 -11.94 10.82
CA ARG A 73 11.57 -12.43 11.27
C ARG A 73 12.46 -11.32 11.84
N LEU A 74 12.14 -10.06 11.62
CA LEU A 74 12.89 -8.94 12.18
C LEU A 74 12.64 -8.81 13.68
N SER A 75 13.68 -8.55 14.46
CA SER A 75 13.51 -8.13 15.85
C SER A 75 12.82 -6.76 15.91
N VAL A 76 12.25 -6.39 17.06
CA VAL A 76 11.67 -5.04 17.23
C VAL A 76 12.72 -3.94 16.98
N PRO A 77 13.97 -4.04 17.48
CA PRO A 77 15.03 -3.11 17.10
C PRO A 77 15.33 -3.04 15.60
N ASP A 78 15.40 -4.18 14.89
CA ASP A 78 15.68 -4.18 13.45
C ASP A 78 14.52 -3.58 12.67
N PHE A 79 13.28 -3.87 13.06
CA PHE A 79 12.10 -3.27 12.47
C PHE A 79 12.06 -1.75 12.70
N LEU A 80 12.38 -1.28 13.90
CA LEU A 80 12.50 0.16 14.16
C LEU A 80 13.63 0.80 13.33
N THR A 81 14.74 0.09 13.15
CA THR A 81 15.84 0.58 12.30
C THR A 81 15.38 0.72 10.86
N LEU A 82 14.70 -0.29 10.30
CA LEU A 82 14.11 -0.23 8.97
C LEU A 82 13.15 0.95 8.79
N LEU A 83 12.36 1.27 9.83
CA LEU A 83 11.38 2.35 9.81
C LEU A 83 12.01 3.75 9.83
N PHE A 84 13.06 3.95 10.63
CA PHE A 84 13.60 5.29 10.93
C PHE A 84 14.94 5.60 10.26
N ASP A 85 15.72 4.60 9.83
CA ASP A 85 16.94 4.82 9.08
C ASP A 85 16.65 4.98 7.57
N PRO A 86 16.86 6.17 6.98
CA PRO A 86 16.58 6.41 5.57
C PRO A 86 17.38 5.51 4.63
N TYR A 87 18.60 5.10 5.04
CA TYR A 87 19.44 4.22 4.24
C TYR A 87 18.90 2.80 4.22
N SER A 88 18.54 2.26 5.38
CA SER A 88 17.88 0.95 5.48
C SER A 88 16.56 0.90 4.71
N ARG A 89 15.78 2.00 4.72
CA ARG A 89 14.54 2.10 3.94
C ARG A 89 14.77 2.17 2.43
N ALA A 90 15.85 2.82 1.98
CA ALA A 90 16.21 2.89 0.57
C ALA A 90 16.74 1.54 0.02
N GLN A 91 17.25 0.67 0.89
CA GLN A 91 17.76 -0.66 0.57
C GLN A 91 16.95 -1.76 1.28
N TRP A 92 15.62 -1.57 1.34
CA TRP A 92 14.71 -2.37 2.17
C TRP A 92 14.92 -3.88 2.00
N ASP A 93 14.97 -4.39 0.76
CA ASP A 93 15.13 -5.83 0.51
C ASP A 93 16.45 -6.39 1.05
N ASP A 94 17.57 -5.70 0.84
CA ASP A 94 18.90 -6.11 1.32
C ASP A 94 19.00 -6.06 2.85
N PHE A 95 18.38 -5.03 3.46
CA PHE A 95 18.29 -4.92 4.91
C PHE A 95 17.50 -6.07 5.52
N ILE A 96 16.30 -6.39 4.99
CA ILE A 96 15.52 -7.51 5.52
C ILE A 96 16.32 -8.81 5.39
N LEU A 97 16.90 -9.09 4.22
CA LEU A 97 17.65 -10.33 4.00
C LEU A 97 18.79 -10.50 5.01
N LYS A 98 19.50 -9.43 5.36
CA LYS A 98 20.62 -9.48 6.31
C LYS A 98 20.18 -9.65 7.77
N HIS A 99 19.03 -9.07 8.14
CA HIS A 99 18.58 -9.01 9.53
C HIS A 99 17.54 -10.08 9.90
N ALA A 100 16.78 -10.60 8.93
CA ALA A 100 15.83 -11.69 9.14
C ALA A 100 16.51 -13.06 9.28
N ASP A 101 17.71 -13.23 8.73
CA ASP A 101 18.41 -14.52 8.59
C ASP A 101 19.41 -14.82 9.73
N GLN A 102 19.43 -14.07 10.84
CA GLN A 102 20.35 -14.34 11.95
C GLN A 102 20.15 -15.71 12.64
N ALA A 103 19.05 -16.41 12.34
CA ALA A 103 18.96 -17.85 12.53
C ALA A 103 19.28 -18.57 11.21
N GLY A 104 20.57 -18.70 10.91
CA GLY A 104 21.14 -19.72 10.01
C GLY A 104 20.32 -20.13 8.79
N ASN A 105 20.70 -19.58 7.65
CA ASN A 105 20.45 -20.09 6.31
C ASN A 105 20.62 -21.62 6.17
N THR A 106 19.58 -22.43 6.45
CA THR A 106 19.47 -23.84 5.98
C THR A 106 18.04 -24.38 5.84
N SER A 107 16.98 -23.63 6.19
CA SER A 107 15.62 -24.23 6.26
C SER A 107 14.48 -23.30 5.81
N GLY A 108 14.79 -22.35 4.91
CA GLY A 108 13.77 -21.63 4.16
C GLY A 108 13.39 -22.39 2.89
N PRO A 109 12.10 -22.38 2.47
CA PRO A 109 11.64 -23.07 1.26
C PRO A 109 12.37 -22.59 -0.02
N GLU A 110 13.02 -21.43 0.02
CA GLU A 110 13.79 -20.88 -1.10
C GLU A 110 15.14 -21.57 -1.35
N ASN A 111 15.65 -22.37 -0.40
CA ASN A 111 16.92 -23.11 -0.56
C ASN A 111 16.77 -24.56 -0.99
N ASP A 112 15.59 -25.18 -0.87
CA ASP A 112 15.36 -26.54 -1.38
C ASP A 112 15.40 -26.58 -2.93
N TYR A 113 15.21 -25.43 -3.60
CA TYR A 113 15.29 -25.31 -5.06
C TYR A 113 16.71 -25.04 -5.61
N ARG A 114 17.74 -24.95 -4.75
CA ARG A 114 19.11 -24.65 -5.19
C ARG A 114 19.92 -25.85 -5.65
N ASN A 115 19.44 -27.07 -5.47
CA ASN A 115 20.17 -28.27 -5.90
C ASN A 115 19.35 -29.08 -6.90
N MET A 116 19.93 -29.29 -8.09
CA MET A 116 19.47 -30.14 -9.20
C MET A 116 18.58 -29.49 -10.27
N THR A 117 19.07 -28.46 -11.00
CA THR A 117 18.91 -28.31 -12.49
C THR A 117 19.38 -26.96 -13.04
N GLY A 118 19.64 -25.94 -12.22
CA GLY A 118 20.23 -24.69 -12.69
C GLY A 118 19.30 -23.75 -13.47
N GLU A 119 18.03 -24.11 -13.68
CA GLU A 119 17.02 -23.19 -14.19
C GLU A 119 16.21 -22.55 -13.06
N ARG A 120 16.06 -21.23 -13.13
CA ARG A 120 15.30 -20.42 -12.18
C ARG A 120 13.81 -20.70 -12.37
N SER A 121 13.27 -21.62 -11.59
CA SER A 121 11.82 -21.74 -11.39
C SER A 121 11.44 -20.87 -10.19
N GLN A 122 10.48 -19.95 -10.35
CA GLN A 122 9.97 -19.16 -9.23
C GLN A 122 9.38 -20.12 -8.17
N PRO A 123 9.64 -19.91 -6.86
CA PRO A 123 9.01 -20.74 -5.84
C PRO A 123 7.49 -20.54 -5.91
N GLU A 124 6.74 -21.64 -5.83
CA GLU A 124 5.29 -21.55 -5.73
C GLU A 124 4.92 -20.70 -4.49
N ARG A 125 4.15 -19.64 -4.73
CA ARG A 125 3.69 -18.73 -3.68
C ARG A 125 3.00 -19.54 -2.57
N PRO A 126 3.23 -19.22 -1.29
CA PRO A 126 2.45 -19.81 -0.21
C PRO A 126 0.96 -19.55 -0.48
N GLN A 127 0.14 -20.60 -0.54
CA GLN A 127 -1.31 -20.46 -0.51
C GLN A 127 -1.74 -20.06 0.89
N TYR A 128 -1.54 -18.79 1.24
CA TYR A 128 -2.47 -18.12 2.15
C TYR A 128 -3.85 -18.33 1.52
N GLY A 129 -4.81 -18.93 2.23
CA GLY A 129 -6.18 -18.97 1.72
C GLY A 129 -6.53 -17.54 1.34
N GLU A 130 -6.73 -17.29 0.03
CA GLU A 130 -6.74 -15.92 -0.49
C GLU A 130 -7.68 -15.11 0.40
N PRO A 131 -7.21 -14.06 1.10
CA PRO A 131 -8.15 -13.17 1.78
C PRO A 131 -9.09 -12.71 0.68
N ALA A 132 -10.36 -13.13 0.78
CA ALA A 132 -11.29 -13.02 -0.33
C ALA A 132 -11.27 -11.55 -0.79
N MET A 133 -10.90 -11.33 -2.06
CA MET A 133 -10.71 -9.99 -2.60
C MET A 133 -11.90 -9.12 -2.16
N PRO A 134 -11.65 -8.02 -1.41
CA PRO A 134 -12.73 -7.18 -0.92
C PRO A 134 -13.67 -6.82 -2.05
N GLU A 135 -14.99 -6.84 -1.79
CA GLU A 135 -16.00 -6.61 -2.83
C GLU A 135 -15.72 -5.32 -3.62
N ALA A 136 -15.33 -4.25 -2.93
CA ALA A 136 -14.95 -2.98 -3.54
C ALA A 136 -13.79 -3.09 -4.55
N TRP A 137 -12.81 -3.96 -4.30
CA TRP A 137 -11.70 -4.18 -5.22
C TRP A 137 -12.19 -4.91 -6.48
N ARG A 138 -13.05 -5.93 -6.30
CA ARG A 138 -13.66 -6.65 -7.43
C ARG A 138 -14.52 -5.74 -8.28
N ASP A 139 -15.27 -4.84 -7.67
CA ASP A 139 -16.17 -3.94 -8.40
C ASP A 139 -15.42 -2.95 -9.27
N VAL A 140 -14.29 -2.41 -8.79
CA VAL A 140 -13.41 -1.54 -9.58
C VAL A 140 -12.81 -2.31 -10.76
N ILE A 141 -12.35 -3.54 -10.55
CA ILE A 141 -11.81 -4.41 -11.61
C ILE A 141 -12.91 -4.78 -12.63
N ALA A 142 -14.09 -5.17 -12.15
CA ALA A 142 -15.23 -5.49 -12.99
C ALA A 142 -15.68 -4.28 -13.82
N GLU A 143 -15.63 -3.08 -13.23
CA GLU A 143 -15.91 -1.85 -13.94
C GLU A 143 -14.86 -1.54 -15.00
N ARG A 144 -13.56 -1.73 -14.72
CA ARG A 144 -12.50 -1.60 -15.72
C ARG A 144 -12.71 -2.56 -16.88
N GLN A 145 -13.03 -3.83 -16.60
CA GLN A 145 -13.34 -4.82 -17.63
C GLN A 145 -14.56 -4.41 -18.46
N ARG A 146 -15.63 -3.89 -17.83
CA ARG A 146 -16.80 -3.37 -18.53
C ARG A 146 -16.43 -2.20 -19.45
N GLN A 147 -15.57 -1.29 -19.00
CA GLN A 147 -15.09 -0.17 -19.81
C GLN A 147 -14.36 -0.67 -21.07
N ILE A 148 -13.45 -1.62 -20.92
CA ILE A 148 -12.74 -2.28 -22.02
C ILE A 148 -13.72 -2.95 -22.99
N ASN A 149 -14.65 -3.75 -22.47
CA ASN A 149 -15.66 -4.45 -23.29
C ASN A 149 -16.62 -3.50 -24.01
N THR A 150 -16.69 -2.23 -23.59
CA THR A 150 -17.51 -1.19 -24.22
C THR A 150 -16.70 -0.23 -25.10
N GLY A 151 -15.47 -0.61 -25.45
CA GLY A 151 -14.62 0.11 -26.41
C GLY A 151 -13.66 1.12 -25.81
N ARG A 152 -13.54 1.22 -24.47
CA ARG A 152 -12.47 1.98 -23.81
C ARG A 152 -11.26 1.07 -23.61
N THR A 153 -10.65 0.68 -24.72
CA THR A 153 -9.53 -0.25 -24.70
C THR A 153 -8.25 0.43 -24.24
N PRO A 154 -7.23 -0.32 -23.77
CA PRO A 154 -5.90 0.22 -23.48
C PRO A 154 -5.33 1.10 -24.60
N GLU A 155 -5.53 0.72 -25.86
CA GLU A 155 -5.05 1.45 -27.03
C GLU A 155 -5.81 2.77 -27.20
N HIS A 156 -7.12 2.78 -26.97
CA HIS A 156 -7.90 4.02 -26.99
C HIS A 156 -7.54 4.93 -25.81
N ASP A 157 -7.24 4.35 -24.64
CA ASP A 157 -6.78 5.10 -23.48
C ASP A 157 -5.45 5.81 -23.75
N ASP A 158 -4.58 5.22 -24.58
CA ASP A 158 -3.30 5.81 -24.98
C ASP A 158 -3.45 7.04 -25.89
N GLU A 159 -4.59 7.21 -26.55
CA GLU A 159 -4.91 8.41 -27.35
C GLU A 159 -5.19 9.63 -26.47
N TYR A 160 -5.49 9.42 -25.18
CA TYR A 160 -5.75 10.52 -24.25
C TYR A 160 -4.46 11.18 -23.77
N ILE A 161 -4.51 12.51 -23.72
CA ILE A 161 -3.44 13.39 -23.24
C ILE A 161 -3.95 14.28 -22.10
N ASN A 162 -3.05 15.06 -21.49
CA ASN A 162 -3.37 16.05 -20.45
C ASN A 162 -4.12 15.48 -19.23
N GLY A 163 -3.90 14.20 -18.91
CA GLY A 163 -4.52 13.55 -17.77
C GLY A 163 -6.04 13.40 -17.87
N ALA A 164 -6.59 13.33 -19.09
CA ALA A 164 -8.04 13.25 -19.29
C ALA A 164 -8.70 12.10 -18.49
N LEU A 165 -8.09 10.92 -18.43
CA LEU A 165 -8.63 9.81 -17.63
C LEU A 165 -8.68 10.14 -16.13
N ALA A 166 -7.61 10.77 -15.60
CA ALA A 166 -7.57 11.22 -14.21
C ALA A 166 -8.60 12.34 -13.92
N LEU A 167 -8.78 13.30 -14.83
CA LEU A 167 -9.79 14.36 -14.69
C LEU A 167 -11.22 13.80 -14.72
N ALA A 168 -11.49 12.85 -15.60
CA ALA A 168 -12.77 12.14 -15.63
C ALA A 168 -13.01 11.36 -14.33
N ALA A 169 -11.98 10.70 -13.78
CA ALA A 169 -12.07 10.03 -12.50
C ALA A 169 -12.40 11.00 -11.35
N ALA A 170 -11.72 12.15 -11.30
CA ALA A 170 -11.97 13.18 -10.29
C ALA A 170 -13.42 13.71 -10.35
N CYS A 171 -13.99 13.87 -11.55
CA CYS A 171 -15.39 14.26 -11.72
C CYS A 171 -16.35 13.27 -11.07
N TYR A 172 -16.18 11.97 -11.32
CA TYR A 172 -17.03 10.93 -10.73
C TYR A 172 -16.83 10.81 -9.22
N ALA A 173 -15.59 10.89 -8.72
CA ALA A 173 -15.31 10.86 -7.28
C ALA A 173 -15.93 12.06 -6.56
N ARG A 174 -15.82 13.26 -7.15
CA ARG A 174 -16.48 14.48 -6.63
C ARG A 174 -18.00 14.31 -6.60
N GLN A 175 -18.59 13.80 -7.68
CA GLN A 175 -20.04 13.57 -7.76
C GLN A 175 -20.50 12.61 -6.66
N ALA A 176 -19.77 11.52 -6.40
CA ALA A 176 -20.04 10.64 -5.27
C ALA A 176 -19.98 11.35 -3.91
N GLY A 177 -18.99 12.23 -3.71
CA GLY A 177 -18.86 13.04 -2.49
C GLY A 177 -19.96 14.08 -2.27
N MET A 178 -20.74 14.43 -3.31
CA MET A 178 -21.89 15.33 -3.20
C MET A 178 -23.17 14.66 -2.68
N TRP A 179 -23.16 13.35 -2.48
CA TRP A 179 -24.29 12.62 -1.92
C TRP A 179 -24.65 13.11 -0.52
N GLY A 180 -25.95 13.35 -0.28
CA GLY A 180 -26.44 13.83 1.02
C GLY A 180 -26.27 15.34 1.27
N THR A 181 -25.85 16.10 0.27
CA THR A 181 -25.86 17.58 0.30
C THR A 181 -27.14 18.15 -0.34
N ASP A 182 -27.43 19.44 -0.16
CA ASP A 182 -28.57 20.12 -0.80
C ASP A 182 -28.53 20.02 -2.34
N CYS A 183 -27.36 19.77 -2.92
CA CYS A 183 -27.15 19.54 -4.35
C CYS A 183 -27.52 18.11 -4.81
N SER A 184 -27.92 17.21 -3.90
CA SER A 184 -28.16 15.78 -4.19
C SER A 184 -29.53 15.46 -4.78
N VAL A 185 -30.46 16.42 -4.81
CA VAL A 185 -31.88 16.23 -5.22
C VAL A 185 -32.01 15.66 -6.64
N TYR A 186 -31.00 15.82 -7.51
CA TYR A 186 -30.97 15.29 -8.87
C TYR A 186 -29.65 14.62 -9.24
N TYR A 187 -29.24 13.61 -8.47
CA TYR A 187 -27.95 12.93 -8.66
C TYR A 187 -27.68 12.43 -10.09
N ARG A 188 -28.70 11.89 -10.76
CA ARG A 188 -28.59 11.39 -12.15
C ARG A 188 -28.59 12.51 -13.20
N ASP A 189 -29.12 13.68 -12.86
CA ASP A 189 -29.16 14.86 -13.73
C ASP A 189 -28.09 15.89 -13.33
N ALA A 190 -27.05 15.44 -12.61
CA ALA A 190 -26.00 16.32 -12.12
C ALA A 190 -25.34 17.07 -13.28
N VAL A 191 -25.13 18.36 -13.05
CA VAL A 191 -24.45 19.24 -14.02
C VAL A 191 -23.07 18.68 -14.33
N VAL A 192 -22.70 18.70 -15.61
CA VAL A 192 -21.39 18.24 -16.06
C VAL A 192 -20.32 19.14 -15.44
N PRO A 193 -19.34 18.60 -14.69
CA PRO A 193 -18.28 19.41 -14.12
C PRO A 193 -17.44 20.12 -15.20
N ASP A 194 -16.97 21.34 -14.92
CA ASP A 194 -16.19 22.13 -15.89
C ASP A 194 -14.88 21.46 -16.32
N ILE A 195 -14.31 20.62 -15.45
CA ILE A 195 -13.08 19.87 -15.69
C ILE A 195 -13.34 18.52 -16.40
N TRP A 196 -14.59 18.22 -16.76
CA TRP A 196 -14.92 16.99 -17.48
C TRP A 196 -14.32 17.03 -18.89
N PRO A 197 -13.47 16.04 -19.26
CA PRO A 197 -12.62 16.15 -20.45
C PRO A 197 -13.31 15.77 -21.76
N TRP A 198 -14.55 15.27 -21.71
CA TRP A 198 -15.24 14.69 -22.87
C TRP A 198 -16.58 15.38 -23.16
N ALA A 199 -17.20 15.05 -24.28
CA ALA A 199 -18.50 15.62 -24.63
C ALA A 199 -19.56 15.33 -23.55
N ARG A 200 -20.46 16.31 -23.33
CA ARG A 200 -21.52 16.28 -22.31
C ARG A 200 -22.32 14.97 -22.28
N LYS A 201 -22.60 14.38 -23.46
CA LYS A 201 -23.37 13.13 -23.61
C LYS A 201 -22.72 11.89 -22.97
N TYR A 202 -21.42 11.95 -22.65
CA TYR A 202 -20.68 10.88 -21.99
C TYR A 202 -20.65 11.02 -20.47
N TRP A 203 -21.06 12.17 -19.92
CA TRP A 203 -21.29 12.32 -18.49
C TRP A 203 -22.56 11.58 -18.10
N LYS A 204 -22.42 10.50 -17.32
CA LYS A 204 -23.52 9.62 -16.92
C LYS A 204 -23.38 9.22 -15.46
N PRO A 205 -23.58 10.15 -14.52
CA PRO A 205 -23.59 9.85 -13.09
C PRO A 205 -24.77 8.94 -12.77
N SER A 206 -24.65 8.13 -11.71
CA SER A 206 -25.63 7.06 -11.45
C SER A 206 -25.98 6.91 -9.98
N SER A 207 -25.04 6.43 -9.18
CA SER A 207 -25.13 6.38 -7.72
C SER A 207 -23.73 6.63 -7.14
N PRO A 208 -23.61 7.02 -5.86
CA PRO A 208 -22.31 7.28 -5.25
C PRO A 208 -21.36 6.10 -5.35
N ARG A 209 -21.84 4.90 -5.02
CA ARG A 209 -21.05 3.66 -5.12
C ARG A 209 -20.62 3.39 -6.57
N ARG A 210 -21.56 3.50 -7.52
CA ARG A 210 -21.27 3.23 -8.94
C ARG A 210 -20.33 4.25 -9.57
N ASP A 211 -20.42 5.50 -9.13
CA ASP A 211 -19.54 6.56 -9.63
C ASP A 211 -18.13 6.44 -9.02
N LEU A 212 -17.99 5.96 -7.78
CA LEU A 212 -16.68 5.56 -7.21
C LEU A 212 -16.05 4.39 -7.98
N GLU A 213 -16.84 3.39 -8.38
CA GLU A 213 -16.35 2.28 -9.22
C GLU A 213 -15.82 2.80 -10.56
N LYS A 214 -16.57 3.70 -11.23
CA LYS A 214 -16.12 4.34 -12.47
C LYS A 214 -14.84 5.15 -12.27
N ALA A 215 -14.77 5.91 -11.17
CA ALA A 215 -13.59 6.69 -10.82
C ALA A 215 -12.37 5.80 -10.62
N GLY A 216 -12.51 4.72 -9.83
CA GLY A 216 -11.44 3.74 -9.62
C GLY A 216 -10.95 3.10 -10.92
N ALA A 217 -11.88 2.69 -11.79
CA ALA A 217 -11.54 2.09 -13.08
C ALA A 217 -10.82 3.07 -14.02
N LEU A 218 -11.19 4.36 -14.00
CA LEU A 218 -10.51 5.40 -14.78
C LEU A 218 -9.11 5.73 -14.24
N ILE A 219 -8.91 5.64 -12.92
CA ILE A 219 -7.57 5.75 -12.31
C ILE A 219 -6.70 4.57 -12.74
N LEU A 220 -7.22 3.34 -12.70
CA LEU A 220 -6.50 2.17 -13.21
C LEU A 220 -6.11 2.35 -14.68
N ALA A 221 -7.04 2.83 -15.52
CA ALA A 221 -6.77 3.10 -16.92
C ALA A 221 -5.60 4.09 -17.13
N GLU A 222 -5.55 5.17 -16.35
CA GLU A 222 -4.47 6.16 -16.44
C GLU A 222 -3.13 5.60 -15.94
N MET A 223 -3.13 4.81 -14.88
CA MET A 223 -1.92 4.12 -14.38
C MET A 223 -1.38 3.15 -15.43
N GLU A 224 -2.25 2.31 -16.00
CA GLU A 224 -1.88 1.39 -17.07
C GLU A 224 -1.31 2.13 -18.31
N ARG A 225 -1.86 3.31 -18.64
CA ARG A 225 -1.34 4.19 -19.70
C ARG A 225 0.08 4.67 -19.39
N HIS A 226 0.34 5.11 -18.15
CA HIS A 226 1.68 5.50 -17.70
C HIS A 226 2.68 4.35 -17.77
N ASP A 227 2.27 3.16 -17.31
CA ASP A 227 3.11 1.97 -17.33
C ASP A 227 3.49 1.59 -18.76
N ARG A 228 2.52 1.59 -19.70
CA ARG A 228 2.80 1.36 -21.12
C ARG A 228 3.69 2.42 -21.75
N ALA A 229 3.52 3.69 -21.37
CA ALA A 229 4.36 4.78 -21.87
C ALA A 229 5.80 4.67 -21.36
N ALA A 230 6.00 4.26 -20.10
CA ALA A 230 7.32 4.01 -19.54
C ALA A 230 8.01 2.80 -20.21
N ALA A 231 7.26 1.71 -20.44
CA ALA A 231 7.78 0.53 -21.13
C ALA A 231 8.26 0.84 -22.56
N ARG A 232 7.55 1.69 -23.32
CA ARG A 232 7.99 2.12 -24.67
C ARG A 232 9.31 2.89 -24.63
N LYS A 233 9.43 3.86 -23.71
CA LYS A 233 10.67 4.66 -23.54
C LYS A 233 11.89 3.80 -23.19
N ASN A 234 11.70 2.75 -22.38
CA ASN A 234 12.78 1.85 -22.00
C ASN A 234 13.25 0.94 -23.15
N ASN A 235 12.38 0.67 -24.13
CA ASN A 235 12.73 -0.16 -25.30
C ASN A 235 13.38 0.64 -26.43
N GLU A 236 13.35 1.97 -26.37
CA GLU A 236 13.94 2.89 -27.36
C GLU A 236 15.37 3.36 -26.99
N ASN A 237 15.84 3.06 -25.77
CA ASN A 237 17.17 3.37 -25.24
C ASN A 237 18.07 2.12 -25.19
#